data_AF-A0A947M164-F1
#
_entry.id   AF-A0A947M164-F1
#
_cell.length_a   1.000
_cell.length_b   1.000
_cell.length_c   1.000
_cell.angle_alpha   90.00
_cell.angle_beta   90.00
_cell.angle_gamma   90.00
#
_symmetry.space_group_name_H-M   'P 1'
#
loop_
_entity.id
_entity.type
_entity.pdbx_description
1 polymer ?
#
loop_
_entity_poly.entity_id
_entity_poly.type
_entity_poly.pdbx_seq_one_letter_code
_entity_poly.pdbx_strand_id
1 'polypeptide(L)'
;MVTHAASKQPGRITLPAIPALAVSATRAALLSAEGEVKLLPLEQAQMLLHKRAVLVCHAPYTRARLGMDDFLAYDVLELFAFVHPATFCVPTPAGLAKALGLSAPQTLEDYPFTLIEAAQALLSDLQREPRTGPKSDPLEVARVMGLQGKGWPWASYICAALGEEYDPAMPVITKVALNVWKYMPEWAEQAPPPPPAHYPVSTDETRARLAELLGPGSEKRTEQVEYASAITAAFAPKDDEDDIHLVLAEAGTGVGKTLGYLAPASVWTEKNDGAVWIATYTKNLQRQIDRELDRLYPDPAIKNRRVAIRKGRENYLCLLNLDEMTASAALAKDIRQVVAAGLMARWAERSRDGDLQGGDFPGWLAGLLDFKYSLALADRRGECIFSACDHYHRCFVERSI
;
A
#
# COMPACT_ATOMS: atom_id res chain seq x y z
N MET A 1 1.52 23.60 35.29
CA MET A 1 0.56 24.23 34.35
C MET A 1 0.64 23.49 33.03
N VAL A 2 -0.28 22.56 32.81
CA VAL A 2 -0.40 21.85 31.53
C VAL A 2 -1.14 22.80 30.61
N THR A 3 -0.43 23.43 29.69
CA THR A 3 -1.05 24.21 28.61
C THR A 3 -1.80 23.23 27.72
N HIS A 4 -3.12 23.17 27.90
CA HIS A 4 -4.02 22.60 26.90
C HIS A 4 -3.79 23.36 25.59
N ALA A 5 -3.15 22.71 24.61
CA ALA A 5 -3.15 23.19 23.24
C ALA A 5 -4.62 23.30 22.81
N ALA A 6 -5.09 24.53 22.63
CA ALA A 6 -6.43 24.79 22.13
C ALA A 6 -6.63 24.02 20.82
N SER A 7 -7.68 23.21 20.73
CA SER A 7 -8.03 22.54 19.48
C SER A 7 -8.31 23.63 18.44
N LYS A 8 -7.38 23.84 17.50
CA LYS A 8 -7.66 24.64 16.29
C LYS A 8 -8.92 24.07 15.67
N GLN A 9 -9.89 24.93 15.34
CA GLN A 9 -11.10 24.49 14.62
C GLN A 9 -10.69 23.73 13.35
N PRO A 10 -11.42 22.66 12.97
CA PRO A 10 -11.14 21.96 11.74
C PRO A 10 -11.21 22.94 10.57
N GLY A 11 -10.25 22.83 9.66
CA GLY A 11 -10.15 23.70 8.51
C GLY A 11 -11.36 23.60 7.58
N ARG A 12 -11.50 24.54 6.66
CA ARG A 12 -12.58 24.50 5.68
C ARG A 12 -12.20 23.54 4.56
N ILE A 13 -13.03 22.53 4.31
CA ILE A 13 -12.90 21.70 3.12
C ILE A 13 -13.38 22.51 1.92
N THR A 14 -12.47 22.74 0.98
CA THR A 14 -12.74 23.37 -0.31
C THR A 14 -12.20 22.49 -1.42
N LEU A 15 -12.76 22.64 -2.61
CA LEU A 15 -12.28 21.99 -3.83
C LEU A 15 -11.96 23.02 -4.89
N PRO A 16 -11.07 22.70 -5.85
CA PRO A 16 -10.83 23.58 -7.00
C PRO A 16 -12.11 23.76 -7.81
N ALA A 17 -12.43 25.01 -8.16
CA ALA A 17 -13.53 25.34 -9.08
C ALA A 17 -13.11 25.06 -10.54
N ILE A 18 -12.86 23.78 -10.84
CA ILE A 18 -12.38 23.30 -12.14
C ILE A 18 -13.30 22.18 -12.66
N PRO A 19 -13.32 21.90 -13.97
CA PRO A 19 -14.05 20.78 -14.50
C PRO A 19 -13.54 19.44 -13.98
N ALA A 20 -14.43 18.45 -13.88
CA ALA A 20 -14.10 17.06 -13.60
C ALA A 20 -14.31 16.20 -14.84
N LEU A 21 -13.33 15.35 -15.18
CA LEU A 21 -13.36 14.51 -16.37
C LEU A 21 -13.16 13.04 -16.00
N ALA A 22 -14.01 12.20 -16.56
CA ALA A 22 -13.82 10.76 -16.61
C ALA A 22 -13.81 10.27 -18.06
N VAL A 23 -12.90 9.34 -18.37
CA VAL A 23 -12.75 8.79 -19.73
C VAL A 23 -13.03 7.29 -19.74
N SER A 24 -13.76 6.85 -20.76
CA SER A 24 -13.98 5.44 -21.11
C SER A 24 -13.11 5.07 -22.33
N ALA A 25 -13.38 3.92 -22.94
CA ALA A 25 -12.67 3.51 -24.15
C ALA A 25 -12.94 4.42 -25.36
N THR A 26 -14.12 5.03 -25.46
CA THR A 26 -14.57 5.76 -26.66
C THR A 26 -15.15 7.14 -26.39
N ARG A 27 -15.51 7.44 -25.14
CA ARG A 27 -16.17 8.70 -24.75
C ARG A 27 -15.60 9.25 -23.46
N ALA A 28 -15.82 10.55 -23.23
CA ALA A 28 -15.54 11.20 -21.96
C ALA A 28 -16.81 11.83 -21.38
N ALA A 29 -16.97 11.76 -20.06
CA ALA A 29 -17.92 12.57 -19.31
C ALA A 29 -17.18 13.75 -18.70
N LEU A 30 -17.61 14.96 -19.02
CA LEU A 30 -17.08 16.20 -18.49
C LEU A 30 -18.18 16.89 -17.66
N LEU A 31 -17.89 17.14 -16.40
CA LEU A 31 -18.67 18.02 -15.53
C LEU A 31 -18.01 19.39 -15.50
N SER A 32 -18.74 20.43 -15.92
CA SER A 32 -18.24 21.81 -15.90
C SER A 32 -18.15 22.37 -14.47
N ALA A 33 -17.43 23.47 -14.28
CA ALA A 33 -17.34 24.14 -12.98
C ALA A 33 -18.70 24.71 -12.52
N GLU A 34 -19.62 24.94 -13.46
CA GLU A 34 -20.98 25.41 -13.25
C GLU A 34 -21.98 24.26 -12.96
N GLY A 35 -21.52 23.01 -13.01
CA GLY A 35 -22.33 21.82 -12.70
C GLY A 35 -23.04 21.17 -13.90
N GLU A 36 -22.70 21.54 -15.14
CA GLU A 36 -23.29 20.91 -16.33
C GLU A 36 -22.48 19.67 -16.74
N VAL A 37 -23.15 18.51 -16.89
CA VAL A 37 -22.52 17.28 -17.36
C VAL A 37 -22.72 17.07 -18.86
N LYS A 38 -21.65 16.72 -19.59
CA LYS A 38 -21.67 16.45 -21.04
C LYS A 38 -20.94 15.17 -21.36
N LEU A 39 -21.54 14.33 -22.21
CA LEU A 39 -20.86 13.21 -22.84
C LEU A 39 -20.28 13.61 -24.20
N LEU A 40 -18.96 13.54 -24.32
CA LEU A 40 -18.20 14.03 -25.46
C LEU A 40 -17.41 12.90 -26.13
N PRO A 41 -17.17 12.98 -27.45
CA PRO A 41 -16.07 12.26 -28.09
C PRO A 41 -14.72 12.65 -27.46
N LEU A 42 -13.73 11.74 -27.47
CA LEU A 42 -12.42 11.97 -26.83
C LEU A 42 -11.69 13.19 -27.43
N GLU A 43 -11.76 13.39 -28.75
CA GLU A 43 -11.17 14.54 -29.44
C GLU A 43 -11.76 15.87 -28.95
N GLN A 44 -13.07 15.93 -28.76
CA GLN A 44 -13.72 17.14 -28.26
C GLN A 44 -13.35 17.42 -26.80
N ALA A 45 -13.24 16.37 -25.96
CA ALA A 45 -12.75 16.51 -24.59
C ALA A 45 -11.30 17.02 -24.56
N GLN A 46 -10.43 16.48 -25.42
CA GLN A 46 -9.04 16.93 -25.58
C GLN A 46 -8.98 18.43 -25.91
N MET A 47 -9.78 18.90 -26.88
CA MET A 47 -9.82 20.31 -27.27
C MET A 47 -10.25 21.23 -26.11
N LEU A 48 -11.23 20.81 -25.31
CA LEU A 48 -11.72 21.59 -24.18
C LEU A 48 -10.73 21.67 -23.01
N LEU A 49 -9.85 20.67 -22.88
CA LEU A 49 -8.86 20.61 -21.80
C LEU A 49 -7.55 21.33 -22.11
N HIS A 50 -7.35 21.80 -23.35
CA HIS A 50 -6.09 22.44 -23.72
C HIS A 50 -5.77 23.62 -22.78
N LYS A 51 -4.66 23.50 -22.03
CA LYS A 51 -4.17 24.47 -21.03
C LYS A 51 -5.13 24.75 -19.85
N ARG A 52 -6.08 23.88 -19.57
CA ARG A 52 -6.98 24.01 -18.41
C ARG A 52 -6.64 22.98 -17.34
N ALA A 53 -6.84 23.36 -16.08
CA ALA A 53 -6.82 22.43 -14.97
C ALA A 53 -8.07 21.54 -15.02
N VAL A 54 -7.92 20.27 -14.66
CA VAL A 54 -9.03 19.31 -14.63
C VAL A 54 -8.85 18.30 -13.50
N LEU A 55 -9.95 17.99 -12.82
CA LEU A 55 -10.04 16.92 -11.85
C LEU A 55 -10.21 15.59 -12.58
N VAL A 56 -9.33 14.62 -12.30
CA VAL A 56 -9.32 13.30 -12.96
C VAL A 56 -9.06 12.19 -11.95
N CYS A 57 -9.32 10.95 -12.35
CA CYS A 57 -8.81 9.76 -11.67
C CYS A 57 -7.84 9.06 -12.61
N HIS A 58 -6.59 8.91 -12.19
CA HIS A 58 -5.52 8.30 -12.98
C HIS A 58 -5.11 9.16 -14.19
N ALA A 59 -4.34 10.22 -13.94
CA ALA A 59 -3.88 11.17 -14.94
C ALA A 59 -3.05 10.51 -16.06
N PRO A 60 -2.10 9.58 -15.83
CA PRO A 60 -1.41 8.86 -16.91
C PRO A 60 -2.37 8.11 -17.85
N TYR A 61 -3.36 7.41 -17.28
CA TYR A 61 -4.39 6.72 -18.08
C TYR A 61 -5.21 7.72 -18.89
N THR A 62 -5.59 8.84 -18.28
CA THR A 62 -6.40 9.89 -18.93
C THR A 62 -5.63 10.55 -20.08
N ARG A 63 -4.34 10.88 -19.87
CA ARG A 63 -3.43 11.39 -20.91
C ARG A 63 -3.36 10.43 -22.10
N ALA A 64 -3.11 9.15 -21.83
CA ALA A 64 -3.02 8.12 -22.87
C ALA A 64 -4.33 7.97 -23.66
N ARG A 65 -5.48 8.04 -22.99
CA ARG A 65 -6.80 7.96 -23.64
C ARG A 65 -7.14 9.17 -24.50
N LEU A 66 -6.74 10.37 -24.08
CA LEU A 66 -6.98 11.61 -24.81
C LEU A 66 -5.90 11.92 -25.85
N GLY A 67 -4.81 11.16 -25.91
CA GLY A 67 -3.67 11.47 -26.77
C GLY A 67 -3.01 12.81 -26.41
N MET A 68 -2.92 13.12 -25.12
CA MET A 68 -2.33 14.37 -24.61
C MET A 68 -1.00 14.11 -23.91
N ASP A 69 0.01 14.90 -24.26
CA ASP A 69 1.33 14.83 -23.62
C ASP A 69 1.31 15.40 -22.19
N ASP A 70 0.56 16.50 -21.98
CA ASP A 70 0.41 17.06 -20.64
C ASP A 70 -0.88 17.88 -20.45
N PHE A 71 -1.33 17.94 -19.20
CA PHE A 71 -2.34 18.85 -18.69
C PHE A 71 -2.18 18.99 -17.17
N LEU A 72 -2.68 20.11 -16.61
CA LEU A 72 -2.67 20.32 -15.16
C LEU A 72 -3.75 19.46 -14.50
N ALA A 73 -3.34 18.29 -14.03
CA ALA A 73 -4.23 17.31 -13.42
C ALA A 73 -4.34 17.50 -11.91
N TYR A 74 -5.56 17.62 -11.40
CA TYR A 74 -5.86 17.31 -10.00
C TYR A 74 -6.23 15.83 -9.95
N ASP A 75 -5.25 14.95 -9.73
CA ASP A 75 -5.49 13.51 -9.73
C ASP A 75 -5.98 13.04 -8.36
N VAL A 76 -7.22 12.52 -8.32
CA VAL A 76 -7.83 12.01 -7.10
C VAL A 76 -7.11 10.74 -6.60
N LEU A 77 -6.41 9.99 -7.47
CA LEU A 77 -5.59 8.85 -7.02
C LEU A 77 -4.33 9.27 -6.28
N GLU A 78 -3.71 10.40 -6.65
CA GLU A 78 -2.61 10.97 -5.87
C GLU A 78 -3.10 11.39 -4.48
N LEU A 79 -4.27 12.05 -4.42
CA LEU A 79 -4.90 12.42 -3.16
C LEU A 79 -5.26 11.20 -2.32
N PHE A 80 -5.79 10.14 -2.94
CA PHE A 80 -6.06 8.87 -2.26
C PHE A 80 -4.79 8.25 -1.68
N ALA A 81 -3.71 8.13 -2.48
CA ALA A 81 -2.43 7.59 -2.02
C ALA A 81 -1.81 8.42 -0.89
N PHE A 82 -2.06 9.73 -0.89
CA PHE A 82 -1.62 10.63 0.16
C PHE A 82 -2.41 10.44 1.46
N VAL A 83 -3.74 10.42 1.39
CA VAL A 83 -4.62 10.38 2.58
C VAL A 83 -4.69 8.97 3.17
N HIS A 84 -4.80 7.94 2.32
CA HIS A 84 -4.87 6.53 2.67
C HIS A 84 -3.64 5.77 2.14
N PRO A 85 -2.42 6.12 2.59
CA PRO A 85 -1.20 5.41 2.18
C PRO A 85 -1.27 3.93 2.59
N ALA A 86 -0.59 3.08 1.83
CA ALA A 86 -0.57 1.63 2.07
C ALA A 86 -1.97 0.96 2.01
N THR A 87 -2.94 1.62 1.35
CA THR A 87 -4.30 1.09 1.16
C THR A 87 -4.57 0.86 -0.32
N PHE A 88 -5.25 -0.25 -0.64
CA PHE A 88 -5.59 -0.57 -2.02
C PHE A 88 -6.98 -0.05 -2.40
N CYS A 89 -7.07 0.61 -3.55
CA CYS A 89 -8.32 0.80 -4.29
C CYS A 89 -8.13 0.35 -5.75
N VAL A 90 -9.24 0.05 -6.42
CA VAL A 90 -9.21 -0.06 -7.90
C VAL A 90 -9.07 1.36 -8.45
N PRO A 91 -8.16 1.63 -9.43
CA PRO A 91 -7.83 2.98 -9.87
C PRO A 91 -8.86 3.56 -10.86
N THR A 92 -10.13 3.55 -10.45
CA THR A 92 -11.28 4.05 -11.21
C THR A 92 -12.22 4.83 -10.27
N PRO A 93 -13.10 5.69 -10.80
CA PRO A 93 -14.10 6.38 -9.97
C PRO A 93 -14.96 5.40 -9.15
N ALA A 94 -15.42 4.31 -9.75
CA ALA A 94 -16.16 3.27 -9.04
C ALA A 94 -15.31 2.54 -7.97
N GLY A 95 -14.03 2.34 -8.25
CA GLY A 95 -13.08 1.75 -7.31
C GLY A 95 -12.81 2.62 -6.09
N LEU A 96 -12.65 3.93 -6.31
CA LEU A 96 -12.56 4.95 -5.27
C LEU A 96 -13.84 5.03 -4.45
N ALA A 97 -15.01 5.06 -5.09
CA ALA A 97 -16.30 5.06 -4.40
C ALA A 97 -16.43 3.88 -3.45
N LYS A 98 -16.11 2.67 -3.93
CA LYS A 98 -16.12 1.47 -3.11
C LYS A 98 -15.14 1.55 -1.93
N ALA A 99 -13.91 2.02 -2.17
CA ALA A 99 -12.89 2.11 -1.12
C ALA A 99 -13.24 3.15 -0.04
N LEU A 100 -13.94 4.22 -0.41
CA LEU A 100 -14.35 5.31 0.47
C LEU A 100 -15.77 5.13 1.05
N GLY A 101 -16.47 4.04 0.71
CA GLY A 101 -17.84 3.79 1.17
C GLY A 101 -18.89 4.74 0.56
N LEU A 102 -18.63 5.29 -0.63
CA LEU A 102 -19.54 6.16 -1.36
C LEU A 102 -20.51 5.36 -2.25
N SER A 103 -21.56 6.02 -2.72
CA SER A 103 -22.51 5.46 -3.69
C SER A 103 -21.80 5.05 -4.98
N ALA A 104 -22.05 3.83 -5.45
CA ALA A 104 -21.45 3.34 -6.67
C ALA A 104 -22.06 4.06 -7.90
N PRO A 105 -21.24 4.64 -8.79
CA PRO A 105 -21.74 5.25 -10.01
C PRO A 105 -22.35 4.19 -10.94
N GLN A 106 -23.45 4.53 -11.62
CA GLN A 106 -24.19 3.62 -12.49
C GLN A 106 -23.88 3.86 -13.98
N THR A 107 -23.57 5.10 -14.32
CA THR A 107 -23.33 5.56 -15.69
C THR A 107 -21.98 6.28 -15.80
N LEU A 108 -21.54 6.55 -17.04
CA LEU A 108 -20.32 7.32 -17.26
C LEU A 108 -20.50 8.79 -16.82
N GLU A 109 -21.70 9.35 -16.95
CA GLU A 109 -22.03 10.70 -16.46
C GLU A 109 -21.91 10.85 -14.95
N ASP A 110 -22.07 9.77 -14.18
CA ASP A 110 -21.92 9.81 -12.72
C ASP A 110 -20.46 9.95 -12.28
N TYR A 111 -19.51 9.51 -13.11
CA TYR A 111 -18.11 9.40 -12.71
C TYR A 111 -17.49 10.74 -12.29
N PRO A 112 -17.67 11.86 -13.02
CA PRO A 112 -17.18 13.17 -12.57
C PRO A 112 -17.75 13.61 -11.21
N PHE A 113 -19.02 13.32 -10.91
CA PHE A 113 -19.59 13.61 -9.59
C PHE A 113 -18.92 12.76 -8.51
N THR A 114 -18.71 11.47 -8.77
CA THR A 114 -17.96 10.58 -7.88
C THR A 114 -16.55 11.11 -7.58
N LEU A 115 -15.86 11.73 -8.55
CA LEU A 115 -14.54 12.32 -8.31
C LEU A 115 -14.59 13.48 -7.30
N ILE A 116 -15.62 14.34 -7.40
CA ILE A 116 -15.83 15.46 -6.48
C ILE A 116 -16.13 14.92 -5.07
N GLU A 117 -17.05 13.97 -4.96
CA GLU A 117 -17.41 13.33 -3.68
C GLU A 117 -16.21 12.62 -3.06
N ALA A 118 -15.42 11.89 -3.86
CA ALA A 118 -14.21 11.21 -3.40
C ALA A 118 -13.17 12.20 -2.88
N ALA A 119 -12.92 13.32 -3.59
CA ALA A 119 -11.98 14.34 -3.13
C ALA A 119 -12.45 14.99 -1.81
N GLN A 120 -13.75 15.26 -1.66
CA GLN A 120 -14.30 15.78 -0.39
C GLN A 120 -14.17 14.77 0.75
N ALA A 121 -14.49 13.49 0.51
CA ALA A 121 -14.36 12.43 1.49
C ALA A 121 -12.90 12.27 1.95
N LEU A 122 -11.95 12.27 1.02
CA LEU A 122 -10.52 12.19 1.32
C LEU A 122 -10.02 13.37 2.17
N LEU A 123 -10.41 14.61 1.82
CA LEU A 123 -10.06 15.78 2.63
C LEU A 123 -10.73 15.73 4.02
N SER A 124 -11.94 15.16 4.11
CA SER A 124 -12.63 14.95 5.40
C SER A 124 -11.94 13.89 6.26
N ASP A 125 -11.47 12.80 5.66
CA ASP A 125 -10.73 11.74 6.35
C ASP A 125 -9.40 12.28 6.89
N LEU A 126 -8.73 13.14 6.12
CA LEU A 126 -7.49 13.77 6.56
C LEU A 126 -7.67 14.63 7.83
N GLN A 127 -8.82 15.28 7.99
CA GLN A 127 -9.13 16.05 9.21
C GLN A 127 -9.23 15.17 10.47
N ARG A 128 -9.46 13.86 10.30
CA ARG A 128 -9.54 12.88 11.38
C ARG A 128 -8.17 12.31 11.74
N GLU A 129 -7.15 12.48 10.88
CA GLU A 129 -5.79 12.02 11.16
C GLU A 129 -5.12 12.93 12.20
N PRO A 130 -4.61 12.38 13.32
CA PRO A 130 -3.88 13.18 14.30
C PRO A 130 -2.62 13.82 13.70
N ARG A 131 -2.47 15.14 13.86
CA ARG A 131 -1.30 15.90 13.39
C ARG A 131 -0.06 15.75 14.28
N THR A 132 -0.27 15.39 15.54
CA THR A 132 0.80 15.14 16.52
C THR A 132 0.78 13.68 16.91
N GLY A 133 1.91 12.99 16.79
CA GLY A 133 1.97 11.56 17.09
C GLY A 133 3.27 10.91 16.64
N PRO A 134 3.32 9.57 16.64
CA PRO A 134 4.50 8.80 16.26
C PRO A 134 4.65 8.71 14.73
N LYS A 135 4.16 9.71 13.98
CA LYS A 135 4.01 9.71 12.53
C LYS A 135 4.27 11.10 11.96
N SER A 136 4.59 11.19 10.69
CA SER A 136 4.86 12.41 9.94
C SER A 136 3.62 13.30 9.83
N ASP A 137 3.79 14.62 9.98
CA ASP A 137 2.69 15.57 9.81
C ASP A 137 2.34 15.66 8.31
N PRO A 138 1.13 15.23 7.88
CA PRO A 138 0.71 15.36 6.49
C PRO A 138 0.81 16.80 5.98
N LEU A 139 0.63 17.81 6.83
CA LEU A 139 0.73 19.20 6.40
C LEU A 139 2.13 19.52 5.85
N GLU A 140 3.18 19.12 6.56
CA GLU A 140 4.56 19.42 6.18
C GLU A 140 4.96 18.67 4.91
N VAL A 141 4.51 17.42 4.75
CA VAL A 141 4.69 16.66 3.51
C VAL A 141 4.01 17.37 2.33
N ALA A 142 2.75 17.81 2.50
CA ALA A 142 2.01 18.52 1.45
C ALA A 142 2.65 19.86 1.08
N ARG A 143 3.21 20.60 2.05
CA ARG A 143 3.94 21.85 1.81
C ARG A 143 5.19 21.64 0.96
N VAL A 144 5.97 20.58 1.24
CA VAL A 144 7.10 20.19 0.38
C VAL A 144 6.61 19.89 -1.03
N MET A 145 5.58 19.07 -1.15
CA MET A 145 5.02 18.64 -2.44
C MET A 145 4.51 19.83 -3.26
N GLY A 146 3.97 20.87 -2.61
CA GLY A 146 3.51 22.09 -3.27
C GLY A 146 4.60 22.90 -3.97
N LEU A 147 5.89 22.69 -3.63
CA LEU A 147 7.07 23.29 -4.25
C LEU A 147 6.89 24.78 -4.57
N GLN A 148 6.59 25.58 -3.53
CA GLN A 148 6.37 27.03 -3.67
C GLN A 148 5.32 27.40 -4.72
N GLY A 149 4.28 26.57 -4.85
CA GLY A 149 3.12 26.79 -5.72
C GLY A 149 3.30 26.26 -7.15
N LYS A 150 4.43 25.63 -7.46
CA LYS A 150 4.72 25.05 -8.78
C LYS A 150 4.60 23.52 -8.79
N GLY A 151 4.38 22.91 -7.63
CA GLY A 151 4.41 21.46 -7.46
C GLY A 151 3.03 20.83 -7.50
N TRP A 152 2.73 20.05 -6.46
CA TRP A 152 1.51 19.26 -6.33
C TRP A 152 0.28 20.15 -6.15
N PRO A 153 -0.73 20.05 -7.03
CA PRO A 153 -1.87 20.97 -7.01
C PRO A 153 -2.79 20.81 -5.79
N TRP A 154 -2.75 19.66 -5.11
CA TRP A 154 -3.53 19.42 -3.89
C TRP A 154 -2.96 20.10 -2.64
N ALA A 155 -1.71 20.59 -2.66
CA ALA A 155 -1.02 21.09 -1.47
C ALA A 155 -1.81 22.19 -0.72
N SER A 156 -2.41 23.14 -1.45
CA SER A 156 -3.21 24.22 -0.85
C SER A 156 -4.51 23.73 -0.21
N TYR A 157 -5.16 22.74 -0.82
CA TYR A 157 -6.40 22.14 -0.33
C TYR A 157 -6.15 21.26 0.90
N ILE A 158 -5.01 20.56 0.96
CA ILE A 158 -4.55 19.85 2.15
C ILE A 158 -4.31 20.83 3.30
N CYS A 159 -3.60 21.93 3.06
CA CYS A 159 -3.38 22.96 4.08
C CYS A 159 -4.71 23.52 4.60
N ALA A 160 -5.60 23.90 3.69
CA ALA A 160 -6.91 24.45 4.03
C ALA A 160 -7.78 23.46 4.84
N ALA A 161 -7.79 22.18 4.46
CA ALA A 161 -8.50 21.13 5.20
C ALA A 161 -7.93 20.97 6.62
N LEU A 162 -6.62 21.11 6.80
CA LEU A 162 -5.93 21.04 8.09
C LEU A 162 -5.91 22.35 8.88
N GLY A 163 -6.63 23.38 8.41
CA GLY A 163 -6.83 24.65 9.12
C GLY A 163 -5.66 25.62 9.00
N GLU A 164 -4.83 25.48 7.97
CA GLU A 164 -3.69 26.36 7.69
C GLU A 164 -3.82 26.97 6.29
N GLU A 165 -3.26 28.17 6.12
CA GLU A 165 -3.13 28.77 4.79
C GLU A 165 -1.84 28.25 4.11
N TYR A 166 -1.91 28.02 2.81
CA TYR A 166 -0.74 27.66 2.02
C TYR A 166 -0.07 28.93 1.50
N ASP A 167 1.10 29.26 2.05
CA ASP A 167 1.96 30.33 1.58
C ASP A 167 3.09 29.76 0.70
N PRO A 168 3.06 30.01 -0.63
CA PRO A 168 4.12 29.58 -1.54
C PRO A 168 5.50 30.19 -1.22
N ALA A 169 5.56 31.32 -0.52
CA ALA A 169 6.81 31.99 -0.15
C ALA A 169 7.46 31.39 1.11
N MET A 170 6.71 30.58 1.88
CA MET A 170 7.21 29.99 3.11
C MET A 170 8.34 28.99 2.80
N PRO A 171 9.50 29.10 3.46
CA PRO A 171 10.58 28.15 3.27
C PRO A 171 10.20 26.80 3.90
N VAL A 172 10.35 25.72 3.13
CA VAL A 172 10.10 24.36 3.60
C VAL A 172 11.41 23.59 3.66
N ILE A 173 11.70 22.96 4.81
CA ILE A 173 12.91 22.16 5.00
C ILE A 173 12.60 20.71 4.67
N THR A 174 12.81 20.32 3.40
CA THR A 174 12.48 19.00 2.88
C THR A 174 13.04 17.85 3.71
N LYS A 175 14.31 17.95 4.14
CA LYS A 175 14.97 16.92 4.96
C LYS A 175 14.29 16.70 6.31
N VAL A 176 13.60 17.69 6.86
CA VAL A 176 12.88 17.54 8.13
C VAL A 176 11.47 16.99 7.90
N ALA A 177 10.79 17.52 6.88
CA ALA A 177 9.41 17.17 6.56
C ALA A 177 9.27 15.75 6.00
N LEU A 178 10.23 15.28 5.19
CA LEU A 178 10.22 13.94 4.57
C LEU A 178 11.05 12.89 5.32
N ASN A 179 11.66 13.24 6.47
CA ASN A 179 12.32 12.26 7.34
C ASN A 179 11.28 11.43 8.08
N VAL A 180 10.71 10.46 7.36
CA VAL A 180 9.69 9.52 7.85
C VAL A 180 10.31 8.35 8.61
N TRP A 181 11.57 8.03 8.35
CA TRP A 181 12.28 6.92 9.01
C TRP A 181 12.45 7.14 10.51
N LYS A 182 12.47 8.39 11.01
CA LYS A 182 12.49 8.67 12.46
C LYS A 182 11.28 8.11 13.23
N TYR A 183 10.20 7.76 12.51
CA TYR A 183 8.97 7.20 13.07
C TYR A 183 8.85 5.69 12.88
N MET A 184 9.76 5.09 12.12
CA MET A 184 9.73 3.65 11.86
C MET A 184 10.28 2.87 13.05
N PRO A 185 9.72 1.68 13.35
CA PRO A 185 10.25 0.83 14.39
C PRO A 185 11.67 0.37 14.04
N GLU A 186 12.54 0.40 15.03
CA GLU A 186 13.88 -0.18 14.95
C GLU A 186 13.85 -1.65 15.35
N TRP A 187 14.54 -2.50 14.59
CA TRP A 187 14.83 -3.85 15.00
C TRP A 187 16.20 -3.89 15.68
N ALA A 188 16.31 -4.76 16.68
CA ALA A 188 17.54 -5.04 17.39
C ALA A 188 17.83 -6.53 17.27
N GLU A 189 19.10 -6.87 17.10
CA GLU A 189 19.54 -8.24 17.15
C GLU A 189 19.30 -8.79 18.57
N GLN A 190 18.49 -9.85 18.66
CA GLN A 190 18.21 -10.53 19.91
C GLN A 190 19.04 -11.80 19.99
N ALA A 191 19.32 -12.26 21.21
CA ALA A 191 19.94 -13.57 21.39
C ALA A 191 19.07 -14.65 20.71
N PRO A 192 19.68 -15.61 20.01
CA PRO A 192 18.91 -16.66 19.35
C PRO A 192 18.05 -17.39 20.39
N PRO A 193 16.77 -17.66 20.08
CA PRO A 193 15.91 -18.41 20.97
C PRO A 193 16.47 -19.83 21.17
N PRO A 194 16.07 -20.53 22.24
CA PRO A 194 16.37 -21.95 22.35
C PRO A 194 15.85 -22.71 21.11
N PRO A 195 16.46 -23.86 20.77
CA PRO A 195 15.97 -24.68 19.68
C PRO A 195 14.47 -25.01 19.85
N PRO A 196 13.69 -25.03 18.75
CA PRO A 196 12.29 -25.43 18.81
C PRO A 196 12.11 -26.82 19.41
N ALA A 197 10.96 -27.06 20.03
CA ALA A 197 10.60 -28.42 20.42
C ALA A 197 10.24 -29.28 19.19
N HIS A 198 10.03 -30.59 19.41
CA HIS A 198 9.69 -31.55 18.37
C HIS A 198 8.45 -32.37 18.70
N TYR A 199 7.48 -31.76 19.39
CA TYR A 199 6.20 -32.40 19.65
C TYR A 199 5.47 -32.69 18.32
N PRO A 200 4.99 -33.93 18.12
CA PRO A 200 4.31 -34.32 16.90
C PRO A 200 2.99 -33.55 16.73
N VAL A 201 2.57 -33.37 15.49
CA VAL A 201 1.20 -32.98 15.16
C VAL A 201 0.40 -34.24 14.87
N SER A 202 -0.77 -34.38 15.48
CA SER A 202 -1.70 -35.48 15.21
C SER A 202 -2.64 -35.14 14.06
N THR A 203 -3.18 -36.17 13.40
CA THR A 203 -4.19 -35.97 12.34
C THR A 203 -5.43 -35.26 12.86
N ASP A 204 -5.80 -35.48 14.13
CA ASP A 204 -6.98 -34.87 14.74
C ASP A 204 -6.76 -33.37 14.98
N GLU A 205 -5.58 -32.97 15.48
CA GLU A 205 -5.21 -31.55 15.59
C GLU A 205 -5.21 -30.87 14.21
N THR A 206 -4.64 -31.52 13.19
CA THR A 206 -4.64 -31.01 11.81
C THR A 206 -6.06 -30.83 11.28
N ARG A 207 -6.95 -31.81 11.49
CA ARG A 207 -8.36 -31.75 11.07
C ARG A 207 -9.12 -30.65 11.77
N ALA A 208 -8.91 -30.49 13.08
CA ALA A 208 -9.50 -29.43 13.87
C ALA A 208 -9.04 -28.05 13.36
N ARG A 209 -7.72 -27.85 13.19
CA ARG A 209 -7.19 -26.59 12.67
C ARG A 209 -7.64 -26.29 11.24
N LEU A 210 -7.72 -27.30 10.37
CA LEU A 210 -8.26 -27.12 9.02
C LEU A 210 -9.72 -26.65 9.05
N ALA A 211 -10.55 -27.24 9.94
CA ALA A 211 -11.94 -26.83 10.11
C ALA A 211 -12.06 -25.38 10.61
N GLU A 212 -11.20 -24.97 11.55
CA GLU A 212 -11.12 -23.57 12.02
C GLU A 212 -10.77 -22.61 10.87
N LEU A 213 -9.74 -22.92 10.09
CA LEU A 213 -9.31 -22.10 8.95
C LEU A 213 -10.37 -22.00 7.84
N LEU A 214 -11.17 -23.05 7.65
CA LEU A 214 -12.23 -23.05 6.64
C LEU A 214 -13.45 -22.21 7.08
N GLY A 215 -13.76 -22.18 8.37
CA GLY A 215 -14.86 -21.43 8.95
C GLY A 215 -16.25 -22.08 8.75
N PRO A 216 -17.28 -21.55 9.43
CA PRO A 216 -18.64 -22.08 9.33
C PRO A 216 -19.22 -21.80 7.93
N GLY A 217 -19.66 -22.85 7.23
CA GLY A 217 -20.29 -22.75 5.91
C GLY A 217 -19.39 -23.11 4.72
N SER A 218 -18.12 -23.48 4.96
CA SER A 218 -17.27 -24.04 3.92
C SER A 218 -17.80 -25.40 3.43
N GLU A 219 -17.71 -25.66 2.13
CA GLU A 219 -17.91 -26.99 1.57
C GLU A 219 -16.92 -27.99 2.18
N LYS A 220 -17.42 -29.11 2.72
CA LYS A 220 -16.58 -30.19 3.24
C LYS A 220 -16.06 -31.04 2.09
N ARG A 221 -14.74 -31.04 1.90
CA ARG A 221 -14.07 -31.84 0.86
C ARG A 221 -13.23 -32.93 1.52
N THR A 222 -13.64 -34.19 1.37
CA THR A 222 -12.93 -35.35 1.95
C THR A 222 -11.48 -35.39 1.46
N GLU A 223 -11.23 -35.14 0.18
CA GLU A 223 -9.88 -35.11 -0.42
C GLU A 223 -8.97 -34.07 0.25
N GLN A 224 -9.50 -32.91 0.65
CA GLN A 224 -8.72 -31.87 1.34
C GLN A 224 -8.31 -32.34 2.75
N VAL A 225 -9.24 -33.00 3.45
CA VAL A 225 -9.03 -33.54 4.78
C VAL A 225 -7.99 -34.67 4.75
N GLU A 226 -8.10 -35.56 3.77
CA GLU A 226 -7.13 -36.65 3.54
C GLU A 226 -5.75 -36.08 3.19
N TYR A 227 -5.69 -35.10 2.28
CA TYR A 227 -4.45 -34.41 1.93
C TYR A 227 -3.79 -33.78 3.17
N ALA A 228 -4.53 -32.99 3.95
CA ALA A 228 -3.99 -32.36 5.17
C ALA A 228 -3.53 -33.40 6.20
N SER A 229 -4.30 -34.49 6.37
CA SER A 229 -3.93 -35.60 7.26
C SER A 229 -2.63 -36.26 6.80
N ALA A 230 -2.43 -36.47 5.49
CA ALA A 230 -1.20 -37.04 4.94
C ALA A 230 0.03 -36.14 5.16
N ILE A 231 -0.13 -34.81 5.02
CA ILE A 231 0.94 -33.83 5.28
C ILE A 231 1.42 -33.84 6.74
N THR A 232 0.58 -34.28 7.68
CA THR A 232 0.91 -34.33 9.11
C THR A 232 2.17 -35.17 9.40
N ALA A 233 2.44 -36.20 8.60
CA ALA A 233 3.65 -37.02 8.73
C ALA A 233 4.96 -36.24 8.55
N ALA A 234 4.94 -35.10 7.84
CA ALA A 234 6.12 -34.24 7.69
C ALA A 234 6.54 -33.55 9.00
N PHE A 235 5.63 -33.51 9.99
CA PHE A 235 5.83 -32.86 11.28
C PHE A 235 6.01 -33.86 12.43
N ALA A 236 6.26 -35.13 12.12
CA ALA A 236 6.64 -36.12 13.12
C ALA A 236 8.07 -35.88 13.63
N PRO A 237 8.35 -36.14 14.93
CA PRO A 237 9.72 -36.12 15.44
C PRO A 237 10.57 -37.15 14.69
N LYS A 238 11.84 -36.83 14.47
CA LYS A 238 12.79 -37.80 13.94
C LYS A 238 13.28 -38.71 15.08
N ASP A 239 13.47 -39.99 14.77
CA ASP A 239 14.09 -40.94 15.70
C ASP A 239 15.62 -40.79 15.69
N ASP A 240 16.21 -40.46 14.52
CA ASP A 240 17.64 -40.17 14.32
C ASP A 240 17.84 -38.78 13.66
N GLU A 241 18.94 -38.09 13.95
CA GLU A 241 19.28 -36.81 13.34
C GLU A 241 19.49 -36.93 11.82
N ASP A 242 20.03 -38.07 11.38
CA ASP A 242 20.35 -38.35 9.96
C ASP A 242 19.12 -38.72 9.12
N ASP A 243 17.97 -38.98 9.74
CA ASP A 243 16.75 -39.35 9.02
C ASP A 243 16.17 -38.19 8.20
N ILE A 244 15.75 -38.48 6.97
CA ILE A 244 15.05 -37.52 6.12
C ILE A 244 13.54 -37.70 6.28
N HIS A 245 12.88 -36.75 6.92
CA HIS A 245 11.41 -36.65 6.89
C HIS A 245 10.97 -35.95 5.60
N LEU A 246 10.42 -36.71 4.67
CA LEU A 246 9.87 -36.21 3.42
C LEU A 246 8.47 -36.76 3.18
N VAL A 247 7.52 -35.86 2.94
CA VAL A 247 6.20 -36.22 2.41
C VAL A 247 6.08 -35.65 1.00
N LEU A 248 5.88 -36.54 0.03
CA LEU A 248 5.52 -36.17 -1.33
C LEU A 248 4.03 -36.38 -1.52
N ALA A 249 3.28 -35.29 -1.69
CA ALA A 249 1.84 -35.33 -1.84
C ALA A 249 1.43 -34.62 -3.15
N GLU A 250 0.76 -35.36 -4.03
CA GLU A 250 0.09 -34.81 -5.19
C GLU A 250 -1.35 -34.43 -4.83
N ALA A 251 -1.78 -33.24 -5.22
CA ALA A 251 -3.17 -32.82 -5.08
C ALA A 251 -3.62 -32.00 -6.29
N GLY A 252 -4.81 -32.35 -6.78
CA GLY A 252 -5.46 -31.70 -7.90
C GLY A 252 -5.69 -30.21 -7.68
N THR A 253 -5.94 -29.49 -8.77
CA THR A 253 -6.36 -28.08 -8.69
C THR A 253 -7.71 -27.99 -8.00
N GLY A 254 -7.88 -27.02 -7.10
CA GLY A 254 -9.15 -26.81 -6.38
C GLY A 254 -9.34 -27.63 -5.10
N VAL A 255 -8.45 -28.59 -4.80
CA VAL A 255 -8.50 -29.40 -3.56
C VAL A 255 -8.32 -28.55 -2.28
N GLY A 256 -7.79 -27.32 -2.40
CA GLY A 256 -7.52 -26.46 -1.24
C GLY A 256 -6.16 -26.76 -0.58
N LYS A 257 -5.16 -27.06 -1.43
CA LYS A 257 -3.76 -27.37 -1.05
C LYS A 257 -3.18 -26.41 -0.01
N THR A 258 -3.39 -25.11 -0.21
CA THR A 258 -2.84 -24.06 0.66
C THR A 258 -3.25 -24.25 2.12
N LEU A 259 -4.55 -24.33 2.40
CA LEU A 259 -5.02 -24.57 3.76
C LEU A 259 -4.65 -25.98 4.26
N GLY A 260 -4.55 -26.95 3.35
CA GLY A 260 -4.17 -28.32 3.68
C GLY A 260 -2.77 -28.47 4.28
N TYR A 261 -1.77 -27.73 3.77
CA TYR A 261 -0.43 -27.71 4.40
C TYR A 261 -0.30 -26.63 5.48
N LEU A 262 -1.06 -25.54 5.43
CA LEU A 262 -1.03 -24.49 6.47
C LEU A 262 -1.61 -24.98 7.79
N ALA A 263 -2.61 -25.87 7.77
CA ALA A 263 -3.21 -26.43 8.96
C ALA A 263 -2.18 -27.15 9.86
N PRO A 264 -1.52 -28.25 9.42
CA PRO A 264 -0.54 -28.93 10.26
C PRO A 264 0.69 -28.05 10.56
N ALA A 265 1.11 -27.19 9.62
CA ALA A 265 2.22 -26.26 9.83
C ALA A 265 1.95 -25.30 10.98
N SER A 266 0.75 -24.69 11.02
CA SER A 266 0.40 -23.73 12.08
C SER A 266 0.32 -24.40 13.46
N VAL A 267 -0.26 -25.59 13.55
CA VAL A 267 -0.27 -26.38 14.79
C VAL A 267 1.16 -26.67 15.25
N TRP A 268 2.03 -27.09 14.33
CA TRP A 268 3.41 -27.39 14.67
C TRP A 268 4.14 -26.14 15.20
N THR A 269 4.00 -24.99 14.53
CA THR A 269 4.65 -23.74 14.97
C THR A 269 4.19 -23.31 16.36
N GLU A 270 2.90 -23.48 16.69
CA GLU A 270 2.34 -23.12 17.99
C GLU A 270 2.80 -24.06 19.11
N LYS A 271 2.90 -25.37 18.84
CA LYS A 271 3.34 -26.37 19.83
C LYS A 271 4.83 -26.30 20.12
N ASN A 272 5.62 -25.93 19.13
CA ASN A 272 7.06 -26.11 19.15
C ASN A 272 7.87 -24.81 19.25
N ASP A 273 7.19 -23.66 19.19
CA ASP A 273 7.83 -22.34 19.14
C ASP A 273 8.90 -22.25 18.04
N GLY A 274 8.58 -22.86 16.89
CA GLY A 274 9.44 -22.96 15.72
C GLY A 274 8.88 -22.23 14.50
N ALA A 275 9.71 -22.08 13.48
CA ALA A 275 9.34 -21.46 12.20
C ALA A 275 9.17 -22.50 11.09
N VAL A 276 8.13 -22.34 10.27
CA VAL A 276 7.91 -23.14 9.06
C VAL A 276 8.13 -22.27 7.83
N TRP A 277 8.94 -22.76 6.90
CA TRP A 277 9.26 -22.07 5.66
C TRP A 277 8.42 -22.63 4.51
N ILE A 278 7.69 -21.75 3.82
CA ILE A 278 6.83 -22.12 2.70
C ILE A 278 7.42 -21.52 1.42
N ALA A 279 8.02 -22.37 0.60
CA ALA A 279 8.54 -21.98 -0.71
C ALA A 279 7.49 -22.17 -1.81
N THR A 280 7.42 -21.22 -2.74
CA THR A 280 6.51 -21.30 -3.90
C THR A 280 7.14 -20.63 -5.13
N TYR A 281 6.63 -20.96 -6.32
CA TYR A 281 7.27 -20.59 -7.58
C TYR A 281 7.10 -19.11 -7.96
N THR A 282 5.98 -18.46 -7.63
CA THR A 282 5.70 -17.09 -8.08
C THR A 282 5.30 -16.15 -6.94
N LYS A 283 5.59 -14.85 -7.12
CA LYS A 283 5.14 -13.78 -6.20
C LYS A 283 3.61 -13.73 -6.06
N ASN A 284 2.88 -14.09 -7.12
CA ASN A 284 1.42 -14.14 -7.05
C ASN A 284 0.92 -15.24 -6.12
N LEU A 285 1.56 -16.41 -6.14
CA LEU A 285 1.28 -17.49 -5.20
C LEU A 285 1.66 -17.09 -3.77
N GLN A 286 2.78 -16.40 -3.56
CA GLN A 286 3.13 -15.87 -2.23
C GLN A 286 2.03 -14.95 -1.69
N ARG A 287 1.50 -14.03 -2.51
CA ARG A 287 0.37 -13.14 -2.12
C ARG A 287 -0.92 -13.90 -1.86
N GLN A 288 -1.16 -15.00 -2.57
CA GLN A 288 -2.31 -15.85 -2.28
C GLN A 288 -2.15 -16.53 -0.92
N ILE A 289 -0.98 -17.07 -0.61
CA ILE A 289 -0.68 -17.71 0.68
C ILE A 289 -0.79 -16.69 1.83
N ASP A 290 -0.22 -15.49 1.67
CA ASP A 290 -0.33 -14.43 2.69
C ASP A 290 -1.81 -14.06 2.96
N ARG A 291 -2.66 -13.97 1.94
CA ARG A 291 -4.11 -13.74 2.14
C ARG A 291 -4.81 -14.90 2.84
N GLU A 292 -4.46 -16.15 2.51
CA GLU A 292 -5.03 -17.30 3.23
C GLU A 292 -4.61 -17.31 4.71
N LEU A 293 -3.43 -16.76 5.05
CA LEU A 293 -2.99 -16.59 6.43
C LEU A 293 -3.80 -15.53 7.22
N ASP A 294 -4.62 -14.69 6.56
CA ASP A 294 -5.57 -13.81 7.26
C ASP A 294 -6.62 -14.63 8.04
N ARG A 295 -6.89 -15.87 7.61
CA ARG A 295 -7.79 -16.79 8.34
C ARG A 295 -7.16 -17.31 9.62
N LEU A 296 -5.83 -17.46 9.64
CA LEU A 296 -5.08 -17.88 10.82
C LEU A 296 -4.82 -16.71 11.76
N TYR A 297 -4.52 -15.54 11.21
CA TYR A 297 -4.24 -14.31 11.95
C TYR A 297 -5.15 -13.16 11.46
N PRO A 298 -6.42 -13.10 11.91
CA PRO A 298 -7.34 -12.05 11.49
C PRO A 298 -6.95 -10.65 11.95
N ASP A 299 -6.21 -10.55 13.06
CA ASP A 299 -5.60 -9.31 13.53
C ASP A 299 -4.30 -9.04 12.77
N PRO A 300 -4.22 -7.95 11.96
CA PRO A 300 -3.03 -7.60 11.20
C PRO A 300 -1.78 -7.41 12.07
N ALA A 301 -1.93 -6.90 13.31
CA ALA A 301 -0.80 -6.70 14.21
C ALA A 301 -0.22 -8.03 14.72
N ILE A 302 -1.06 -9.05 14.87
CA ILE A 302 -0.61 -10.41 15.18
C ILE A 302 0.03 -11.03 13.94
N LYS A 303 -0.62 -10.93 12.77
CA LYS A 303 -0.09 -11.44 11.50
C LYS A 303 1.30 -10.90 11.21
N ASN A 304 1.51 -9.60 11.37
CA ASN A 304 2.80 -8.94 11.13
C ASN A 304 3.92 -9.45 12.03
N ARG A 305 3.60 -9.96 13.23
CA ARG A 305 4.57 -10.57 14.15
C ARG A 305 4.83 -12.05 13.89
N ARG A 306 3.88 -12.75 13.24
CA ARG A 306 3.93 -14.20 13.05
C ARG A 306 4.28 -14.61 11.62
N VAL A 307 4.13 -13.71 10.64
CA VAL A 307 4.28 -14.00 9.21
C VAL A 307 5.20 -12.96 8.56
N ALA A 308 6.32 -13.45 8.03
CA ALA A 308 7.25 -12.69 7.20
C ALA A 308 7.21 -13.19 5.75
N ILE A 309 7.23 -12.26 4.79
CA ILE A 309 7.33 -12.58 3.35
C ILE A 309 8.76 -12.33 2.91
N ARG A 310 9.34 -13.27 2.16
CA ARG A 310 10.71 -13.19 1.65
C ARG A 310 10.80 -13.18 0.13
N LYS A 311 11.51 -12.19 -0.39
CA LYS A 311 11.83 -11.99 -1.81
C LYS A 311 13.26 -11.46 -1.95
N GLY A 312 13.73 -11.33 -3.19
CA GLY A 312 14.98 -10.61 -3.47
C GLY A 312 14.90 -9.13 -3.11
N ARG A 313 16.04 -8.50 -2.80
CA ARG A 313 16.16 -7.09 -2.39
C ARG A 313 15.59 -6.11 -3.41
N GLU A 314 15.60 -6.49 -4.68
CA GLU A 314 15.06 -5.70 -5.79
C GLU A 314 13.54 -5.52 -5.75
N ASN A 315 12.87 -6.17 -4.79
CA ASN A 315 11.43 -6.08 -4.56
C ASN A 315 11.07 -5.19 -3.37
N TYR A 316 12.04 -4.75 -2.56
CA TYR A 316 11.78 -3.94 -1.37
C TYR A 316 12.32 -2.53 -1.55
N LEU A 317 11.65 -1.56 -0.95
CA LEU A 317 12.13 -0.19 -0.90
C LEU A 317 13.46 -0.10 -0.13
N CYS A 318 14.48 0.49 -0.75
CA CYS A 318 15.69 0.88 -0.06
C CYS A 318 15.47 2.27 0.58
N LEU A 319 15.49 2.33 1.92
CA LEU A 319 15.33 3.58 2.65
C LEU A 319 16.43 4.60 2.34
N LEU A 320 17.65 4.14 2.03
CA LEU A 320 18.76 5.02 1.61
C LEU A 320 18.45 5.71 0.27
N ASN A 321 17.99 4.95 -0.74
CA ASN A 321 17.61 5.52 -2.03
C ASN A 321 16.43 6.50 -1.91
N LEU A 322 15.48 6.21 -1.02
CA LEU A 322 14.39 7.14 -0.72
C LEU A 322 14.92 8.41 -0.04
N ASP A 323 15.80 8.29 0.95
CA ASP A 323 16.42 9.43 1.64
C ASP A 323 17.13 10.35 0.64
N GLU A 324 17.99 9.80 -0.23
CA GLU A 324 18.66 10.56 -1.29
C GLU A 324 17.68 11.27 -2.25
N MET A 325 16.61 10.59 -2.66
CA MET A 325 15.56 11.18 -3.50
C MET A 325 14.82 12.31 -2.77
N THR A 326 14.50 12.14 -1.49
CA THR A 326 13.82 13.17 -0.68
C THR A 326 14.73 14.36 -0.42
N ALA A 327 16.02 14.14 -0.13
CA ALA A 327 17.00 15.19 0.10
C ALA A 327 17.19 16.11 -1.12
N SER A 328 17.09 15.55 -2.32
CA SER A 328 17.19 16.30 -3.59
C SER A 328 15.86 16.85 -4.11
N ALA A 329 14.72 16.50 -3.50
CA ALA A 329 13.39 16.79 -4.05
C ALA A 329 13.06 18.29 -4.19
N ALA A 330 13.53 19.16 -3.28
CA ALA A 330 13.30 20.61 -3.40
C ALA A 330 14.10 21.27 -4.53
N LEU A 331 15.17 20.64 -5.00
CA LEU A 331 15.99 21.11 -6.12
C LEU A 331 15.66 20.38 -7.42
N ALA A 332 14.65 19.51 -7.40
CA ALA A 332 14.27 18.70 -8.54
C ALA A 332 13.78 19.59 -9.70
N LYS A 333 14.32 19.34 -10.90
CA LYS A 333 13.82 19.98 -12.14
C LYS A 333 12.49 19.39 -12.59
N ASP A 334 12.21 18.15 -12.18
CA ASP A 334 10.98 17.42 -12.52
C ASP A 334 10.04 17.43 -11.32
N ILE A 335 8.91 18.13 -11.45
CA ILE A 335 7.88 18.23 -10.40
C ILE A 335 7.39 16.85 -9.94
N ARG A 336 7.41 15.84 -10.82
CA ARG A 336 7.00 14.48 -10.45
C ARG A 336 7.90 13.88 -9.38
N GLN A 337 9.17 14.30 -9.28
CA GLN A 337 10.07 13.83 -8.23
C GLN A 337 9.58 14.26 -6.85
N VAL A 338 9.15 15.52 -6.68
CA VAL A 338 8.71 16.02 -5.37
C VAL A 338 7.36 15.41 -4.96
N VAL A 339 6.45 15.21 -5.92
CA VAL A 339 5.19 14.51 -5.70
C VAL A 339 5.46 13.04 -5.29
N ALA A 340 6.32 12.35 -6.04
CA ALA A 340 6.70 10.98 -5.73
C ALA A 340 7.42 10.86 -4.39
N ALA A 341 8.30 11.80 -4.04
CA ALA A 341 8.98 11.82 -2.75
C ALA A 341 8.00 11.89 -1.58
N GLY A 342 6.99 12.77 -1.66
CA GLY A 342 5.96 12.84 -0.62
C GLY A 342 5.08 11.59 -0.54
N LEU A 343 4.62 11.07 -1.69
CA LEU A 343 3.78 9.87 -1.73
C LEU A 343 4.53 8.61 -1.28
N MET A 344 5.77 8.42 -1.73
CA MET A 344 6.63 7.30 -1.30
C MET A 344 7.00 7.41 0.18
N ALA A 345 7.26 8.61 0.71
CA ALA A 345 7.53 8.80 2.13
C ALA A 345 6.33 8.42 3.01
N ARG A 346 5.12 8.86 2.63
CA ARG A 346 3.88 8.49 3.34
C ARG A 346 3.57 7.00 3.25
N TRP A 347 3.77 6.40 2.07
CA TRP A 347 3.63 4.95 1.92
C TRP A 347 4.66 4.19 2.77
N ALA A 348 5.94 4.55 2.72
CA ALA A 348 6.99 3.88 3.46
C ALA A 348 6.70 3.88 4.98
N GLU A 349 6.27 5.01 5.53
CA GLU A 349 5.90 5.09 6.96
C GLU A 349 4.77 4.13 7.36
N ARG A 350 3.87 3.81 6.43
CA ARG A 350 2.64 3.04 6.68
C ARG A 350 2.75 1.59 6.20
N SER A 351 3.78 1.28 5.41
CA SER A 351 3.97 -0.04 4.84
C SER A 351 4.34 -1.07 5.91
N ARG A 352 3.71 -2.24 5.81
CA ARG A 352 3.95 -3.43 6.63
C ARG A 352 5.37 -3.94 6.46
N ASP A 353 5.88 -3.97 5.24
CA ASP A 353 7.14 -4.66 4.90
C ASP A 353 7.93 -4.02 3.76
N GLY A 354 7.49 -2.88 3.21
CA GLY A 354 8.18 -2.17 2.16
C GLY A 354 8.24 -2.91 0.82
N ASP A 355 7.36 -3.89 0.59
CA ASP A 355 7.26 -4.64 -0.66
C ASP A 355 6.73 -3.78 -1.82
N LEU A 356 7.61 -3.40 -2.74
CA LEU A 356 7.27 -2.62 -3.94
C LEU A 356 6.55 -3.47 -5.02
N GLN A 357 6.47 -4.79 -4.83
CA GLN A 357 5.96 -5.74 -5.83
C GLN A 357 4.76 -6.55 -5.30
N GLY A 358 4.06 -6.01 -4.30
CA GLY A 358 2.95 -6.67 -3.62
C GLY A 358 2.58 -5.98 -2.32
N GLY A 359 1.92 -6.74 -1.44
CA GLY A 359 1.50 -6.24 -0.13
C GLY A 359 0.61 -5.01 -0.23
N ASP A 360 1.08 -3.93 0.38
CA ASP A 360 0.37 -2.67 0.50
C ASP A 360 0.81 -1.58 -0.49
N PHE A 361 1.76 -1.87 -1.38
CA PHE A 361 2.12 -0.97 -2.48
C PHE A 361 1.15 -1.16 -3.66
N PRO A 362 0.24 -0.21 -3.95
CA PRO A 362 -0.73 -0.40 -5.01
C PRO A 362 -0.03 -0.42 -6.38
N GLY A 363 -0.28 -1.45 -7.20
CA GLY A 363 0.42 -1.61 -8.49
C GLY A 363 0.25 -0.42 -9.45
N TRP A 364 -0.86 0.32 -9.34
CA TRP A 364 -1.10 1.54 -10.11
C TRP A 364 -0.26 2.73 -9.65
N LEU A 365 0.27 2.73 -8.42
CA LEU A 365 1.09 3.82 -7.89
C LEU A 365 2.44 3.90 -8.63
N ALA A 366 3.03 2.77 -9.01
CA ALA A 366 4.22 2.76 -9.87
C ALA A 366 3.96 3.43 -11.23
N GLY A 367 2.79 3.19 -11.82
CA GLY A 367 2.37 3.83 -13.07
C GLY A 367 2.09 5.32 -12.94
N LEU A 368 1.75 5.77 -11.72
CA LEU A 368 1.50 7.18 -11.40
C LEU A 368 2.81 7.96 -11.17
N LEU A 369 3.77 7.35 -10.46
CA LEU A 369 4.99 8.01 -9.99
C LEU A 369 6.18 7.93 -10.95
N ASP A 370 6.05 7.22 -12.07
CA ASP A 370 7.18 6.81 -12.93
C ASP A 370 8.07 5.76 -12.23
N PHE A 371 8.64 4.85 -13.02
CA PHE A 371 9.54 3.80 -12.55
C PHE A 371 10.74 4.37 -11.77
N LYS A 372 11.31 5.49 -12.23
CA LYS A 372 12.51 6.09 -11.64
C LYS A 372 12.31 6.61 -10.21
N TYR A 373 11.08 7.01 -9.85
CA TYR A 373 10.76 7.53 -8.51
C TYR A 373 9.97 6.54 -7.65
N SER A 374 9.83 5.30 -8.11
CA SER A 374 9.11 4.24 -7.40
C SER A 374 9.92 2.94 -7.37
N LEU A 375 9.76 2.07 -8.35
CA LEU A 375 10.35 0.74 -8.38
C LEU A 375 11.89 0.74 -8.51
N ALA A 376 12.47 1.82 -9.04
CA ALA A 376 13.92 2.00 -9.11
C ALA A 376 14.56 2.31 -7.74
N LEU A 377 13.75 2.64 -6.72
CA LEU A 377 14.24 2.88 -5.35
C LEU A 377 14.61 1.58 -4.61
N ALA A 378 14.39 0.41 -5.20
CA ALA A 378 14.89 -0.85 -4.66
C ALA A 378 16.41 -1.01 -4.89
N ASP A 379 17.07 -1.87 -4.11
CA ASP A 379 18.44 -2.30 -4.41
C ASP A 379 18.44 -3.28 -5.59
N ARG A 380 18.92 -2.83 -6.74
CA ARG A 380 18.94 -3.59 -8.00
C ARG A 380 20.34 -3.86 -8.54
N ARG A 381 21.34 -3.15 -8.02
CA ARG A 381 22.71 -3.16 -8.52
C ARG A 381 23.71 -3.65 -7.48
N GLY A 382 23.22 -4.09 -6.32
CA GLY A 382 24.07 -4.50 -5.19
C GLY A 382 24.67 -3.31 -4.47
N GLU A 383 23.93 -2.20 -4.38
CA GLU A 383 24.39 -0.96 -3.75
C GLU A 383 24.22 -1.00 -2.22
N CYS A 384 23.60 -2.06 -1.69
CA CYS A 384 23.42 -2.25 -0.26
C CYS A 384 24.77 -2.40 0.46
N ILE A 385 25.03 -1.47 1.39
CA ILE A 385 26.20 -1.44 2.27
C ILE A 385 25.95 -2.12 3.63
N PHE A 386 24.84 -2.84 3.78
CA PHE A 386 24.47 -3.62 4.97
C PHE A 386 24.53 -2.78 6.26
N SER A 387 25.28 -3.24 7.27
CA SER A 387 25.40 -2.62 8.59
C SER A 387 26.05 -1.24 8.58
N ALA A 388 26.71 -0.84 7.48
CA ALA A 388 27.22 0.52 7.32
C ALA A 388 26.13 1.54 6.91
N CYS A 389 24.91 1.09 6.62
CA CYS A 389 23.79 1.96 6.26
C CYS A 389 23.16 2.60 7.50
N ASP A 390 22.99 3.92 7.50
CA ASP A 390 22.30 4.66 8.58
C ASP A 390 20.85 4.20 8.82
N HIS A 391 20.26 3.52 7.82
CA HIS A 391 18.92 2.97 7.88
C HIS A 391 18.86 1.48 8.25
N TYR A 392 20.00 0.83 8.56
CA TYR A 392 20.09 -0.63 8.75
C TYR A 392 19.06 -1.16 9.77
N HIS A 393 18.97 -0.54 10.95
CA HIS A 393 18.01 -0.91 12.00
C HIS A 393 16.54 -0.66 11.66
N ARG A 394 16.25 0.03 10.54
CA ARG A 394 14.89 0.30 10.06
C ARG A 394 14.62 -0.32 8.69
N CYS A 395 15.62 -0.99 8.12
CA CYS A 395 15.58 -1.52 6.76
C CYS A 395 14.50 -2.58 6.64
N PHE A 396 13.60 -2.43 5.68
CA PHE A 396 12.53 -3.39 5.42
C PHE A 396 13.03 -4.81 5.14
N VAL A 397 14.17 -4.93 4.43
CA VAL A 397 14.78 -6.21 4.11
C VAL A 397 15.28 -6.92 5.37
N GLU A 398 15.95 -6.17 6.26
CA GLU A 398 16.60 -6.71 7.45
C GLU A 398 15.59 -6.92 8.59
N ARG A 399 14.59 -6.02 8.72
CA ARG A 399 13.46 -6.18 9.67
C ARG A 399 12.58 -7.38 9.35
N SER A 400 12.51 -7.79 8.09
CA SER A 400 11.76 -8.99 7.69
C SER A 400 12.49 -10.29 8.09
N ILE A 401 13.68 -10.21 8.70
CA ILE A 401 14.48 -11.33 9.23
C ILE A 401 14.15 -11.66 10.67
#